data_AF-A0A9P0MI84-F1
#
_entry.id   AF-A0A9P0MI84-F1
#
_cell.length_a   1.000
_cell.length_b   1.000
_cell.length_c   1.000
_cell.angle_alpha   90.00
_cell.angle_beta   90.00
_cell.angle_gamma   90.00
#
_symmetry.space_group_name_H-M   'P 1'
#
loop_
_entity.id
_entity.type
_entity.pdbx_description
1 polymer ?
#
loop_
_entity_poly.entity_id
_entity_poly.type
_entity_poly.pdbx_seq_one_letter_code
_entity_poly.pdbx_strand_id
1 'polypeptide(L)'
;MHWQPGQLAAARGALLLAFVLHHWSALATMPTNAKFYTIHWNSSNPIFRIDNTDNIIDVNRNNMKFEYDQVNLICPVYMPGTRDEEMEKYIIYNVSKDEYETCRITNPNPRIIAVCDKPYKLMYFTITFRPFTPQPGGLEFLPGM
;
A
#
# COMPACT_ATOMS: atom_id res chain seq x y z
N MET A 1 4.74 50.06 50.69
CA MET A 1 4.98 48.74 50.09
C MET A 1 3.61 48.16 49.74
N HIS A 2 3.14 48.42 48.52
CA HIS A 2 1.78 48.08 48.09
C HIS A 2 1.82 46.73 47.37
N TRP A 3 1.30 45.68 48.01
CA TRP A 3 1.24 44.32 47.49
C TRP A 3 -0.12 44.13 46.81
N GLN A 4 -0.16 43.97 45.48
CA GLN A 4 -1.40 43.77 44.73
C GLN A 4 -1.62 42.28 44.43
N PRO A 5 -2.62 41.61 45.06
CA PRO A 5 -2.89 40.19 44.87
C PRO A 5 -3.41 39.82 43.46
N GLY A 6 -3.72 40.80 42.62
CA GLY A 6 -4.21 40.59 41.24
C GLY A 6 -3.14 40.17 40.22
N GLN A 7 -1.85 40.42 40.49
CA GLN A 7 -0.77 40.14 39.53
C GLN A 7 -0.46 38.64 39.40
N LEU A 8 -0.60 37.88 40.49
CA LEU A 8 -0.34 36.43 40.51
C LEU A 8 -1.44 35.62 39.79
N ALA A 9 -2.70 36.07 39.86
CA ALA A 9 -3.83 35.41 39.20
C ALA A 9 -3.80 35.61 37.68
N ALA A 10 -3.47 36.82 37.22
CA ALA A 10 -3.32 37.13 35.80
C ALA A 10 -2.16 36.35 35.15
N ALA A 11 -1.02 36.22 35.84
CA ALA A 11 0.12 35.45 35.37
C ALA A 11 -0.20 33.94 35.24
N ARG A 12 -0.93 33.37 36.20
CA ARG A 12 -1.40 31.97 36.15
C ARG A 12 -2.41 31.73 35.03
N GLY A 13 -3.34 32.65 34.79
CA GLY A 13 -4.29 32.57 33.68
C GLY A 13 -3.61 32.68 32.31
N ALA A 14 -2.62 33.56 32.17
CA ALA A 14 -1.85 33.71 30.94
C ALA A 14 -0.97 32.47 30.64
N LEU A 15 -0.37 31.86 31.67
CA LEU A 15 0.38 30.61 31.53
C LEU A 15 -0.52 29.44 31.11
N LEU A 16 -1.71 29.31 31.69
CA LEU A 16 -2.67 28.27 31.29
C LEU A 16 -3.16 28.47 29.85
N LEU A 17 -3.46 29.71 29.45
CA LEU A 17 -3.82 30.03 28.06
C LEU A 17 -2.66 29.75 27.09
N ALA A 18 -1.43 30.06 27.46
CA ALA A 18 -0.24 29.74 26.67
C ALA A 18 -0.01 28.23 26.56
N PHE A 19 -0.21 27.46 27.63
CA PHE A 19 -0.16 26.00 27.62
C PHE A 19 -1.27 25.38 26.77
N VAL A 20 -2.49 25.90 26.82
CA VAL A 20 -3.62 25.46 25.97
C VAL A 20 -3.35 25.79 24.49
N LEU A 21 -2.81 26.97 24.19
CA LEU A 21 -2.41 27.35 22.82
C LEU A 21 -1.23 26.51 22.29
N HIS A 22 -0.26 26.14 23.15
CA HIS A 22 0.81 25.20 22.80
C HIS A 22 0.29 23.76 22.61
N HIS A 23 -0.65 23.32 23.45
CA HIS A 23 -1.27 22.00 23.29
C HIS A 23 -2.16 21.90 22.04
N TRP A 24 -2.80 23.00 21.63
CA TRP A 24 -3.61 23.05 20.40
C TRP A 24 -2.73 22.96 19.14
N SER A 25 -1.51 23.50 19.19
CA SER A 25 -0.59 23.48 18.04
C SER A 25 0.15 22.14 17.88
N ALA A 26 0.04 21.22 18.85
CA ALA A 26 0.74 19.93 18.86
C ALA A 26 -0.13 18.73 18.47
N LEU A 27 -1.28 18.92 17.82
CA LEU A 27 -1.93 17.82 17.08
C LEU A 27 -1.21 17.66 15.73
N ALA A 28 0.10 17.38 15.78
CA ALA A 28 0.84 16.97 14.60
C ALA A 28 0.24 15.64 14.13
N THR A 29 -0.34 15.64 12.93
CA THR A 29 -0.61 14.39 12.21
C THR A 29 0.71 13.66 12.09
N MET A 30 0.84 12.54 12.81
CA MET A 30 2.01 11.67 12.68
C MET A 30 2.12 11.29 11.20
N PRO A 31 3.28 11.55 10.54
CA PRO A 31 3.44 11.22 9.14
C PRO A 31 3.34 9.70 8.97
N THR A 32 2.47 9.26 8.08
CA THR A 32 2.31 7.83 7.80
C THR A 32 3.54 7.29 7.08
N ASN A 33 3.98 6.10 7.45
CA ASN A 33 5.06 5.41 6.73
C ASN A 33 4.51 4.34 5.78
N ALA A 34 3.19 4.25 5.63
CA ALA A 34 2.57 3.38 4.65
C ALA A 34 2.97 3.78 3.23
N LYS A 35 3.53 2.82 2.51
CA LYS A 35 3.98 2.98 1.12
C LYS A 35 2.94 2.45 0.16
N PHE A 36 2.88 3.09 -1.00
CA PHE A 36 2.06 2.67 -2.13
C PHE A 36 2.98 2.36 -3.30
N TYR A 37 3.03 1.08 -3.68
CA TYR A 37 3.81 0.61 -4.82
C TYR A 37 2.90 0.50 -6.04
N THR A 38 3.36 0.96 -7.19
CA THR A 38 2.63 0.81 -8.47
C THR A 38 3.45 -0.07 -9.39
N ILE A 39 2.87 -1.21 -9.78
CA ILE A 39 3.54 -2.21 -10.62
C ILE A 39 2.74 -2.33 -11.92
N HIS A 40 3.38 -2.00 -13.03
CA HIS A 40 2.83 -2.25 -14.35
C HIS A 40 3.06 -3.70 -14.75
N TRP A 41 2.00 -4.49 -14.87
CA TRP A 41 2.07 -5.92 -15.14
C TRP A 41 2.10 -6.20 -16.65
N ASN A 42 3.26 -5.96 -17.28
CA ASN A 42 3.49 -6.25 -18.69
C ASN A 42 4.94 -6.71 -18.92
N SER A 43 5.16 -7.38 -20.06
CA SER A 43 6.46 -7.95 -20.44
C SER A 43 7.55 -6.90 -20.68
N SER A 44 7.16 -5.66 -20.99
CA SER A 44 8.06 -4.54 -21.26
C SER A 44 8.57 -3.84 -19.99
N ASN A 45 8.04 -4.17 -18.81
CA ASN A 45 8.45 -3.56 -17.55
C ASN A 45 9.83 -4.12 -17.10
N PRO A 46 10.87 -3.28 -16.94
CA PRO A 46 12.23 -3.73 -16.65
C PRO A 46 12.38 -4.46 -15.31
N ILE A 47 11.47 -4.29 -14.35
CA ILE A 47 11.55 -4.99 -13.06
C ILE A 47 11.40 -6.50 -13.22
N PHE A 48 10.75 -6.97 -14.30
CA PHE A 48 10.55 -8.39 -14.59
C PHE A 48 11.65 -9.00 -15.46
N ARG A 49 12.72 -8.25 -15.74
CA ARG A 49 13.87 -8.83 -16.45
C ARG A 49 14.63 -9.78 -15.54
N ILE A 50 15.08 -10.90 -16.11
CA ILE A 50 15.76 -11.99 -15.40
C ILE A 50 17.12 -11.54 -14.83
N ASP A 51 17.71 -10.47 -15.37
CA ASP A 51 18.97 -9.89 -14.88
C ASP A 51 18.81 -8.97 -13.66
N ASN A 52 17.59 -8.83 -13.14
CA ASN A 52 17.27 -7.96 -12.00
C ASN A 52 16.45 -8.70 -10.93
N THR A 53 16.47 -8.18 -9.70
CA THR A 53 15.69 -8.67 -8.54
C THR A 53 14.65 -7.65 -8.06
N ASP A 54 14.44 -6.56 -8.80
CA ASP A 54 13.50 -5.49 -8.45
C ASP A 54 12.01 -5.91 -8.48
N ASN A 55 11.71 -7.12 -8.94
CA ASN A 55 10.38 -7.73 -8.81
C ASN A 55 10.06 -8.19 -7.38
N ILE A 56 11.02 -8.18 -6.47
CA ILE A 56 10.84 -8.52 -5.05
C ILE A 56 10.71 -7.24 -4.24
N ILE A 57 9.64 -7.14 -3.45
CA ILE A 57 9.36 -5.97 -2.60
C ILE A 57 9.24 -6.37 -1.14
N ASP A 58 9.89 -5.60 -0.28
CA ASP A 58 9.72 -5.70 1.16
C ASP A 58 8.64 -4.75 1.65
N VAL A 59 7.61 -5.30 2.28
CA VAL A 59 6.43 -4.54 2.74
C VAL A 59 6.37 -4.43 4.26
N ASN A 60 5.73 -3.38 4.75
CA ASN A 60 5.47 -3.12 6.17
C ASN A 60 6.71 -3.02 7.08
N ARG A 61 7.91 -2.73 6.54
CA ARG A 61 9.16 -2.75 7.33
C ARG A 61 9.19 -1.74 8.48
N ASN A 62 8.67 -0.53 8.27
CA ASN A 62 8.79 0.59 9.21
C ASN A 62 7.43 1.25 9.51
N ASN A 63 6.35 0.50 9.30
CA ASN A 63 4.98 1.00 9.39
C ASN A 63 4.54 1.05 10.85
N MET A 64 3.72 2.04 11.20
CA MET A 64 3.10 2.05 12.53
C MET A 64 2.01 0.98 12.63
N LYS A 65 1.59 0.68 13.85
CA LYS A 65 0.46 -0.23 14.07
C LYS A 65 -0.78 0.31 13.35
N PHE A 66 -1.44 -0.56 12.58
CA PHE A 66 -2.58 -0.24 11.70
C PHE A 66 -2.26 0.55 10.42
N GLU A 67 -0.98 0.75 10.10
CA GLU A 67 -0.54 1.22 8.79
C GLU A 67 -0.07 0.04 7.94
N TYR A 68 -0.58 -0.05 6.72
CA TYR A 68 -0.30 -1.18 5.84
C TYR A 68 0.10 -0.66 4.48
N ASP A 69 1.22 -1.18 3.98
CA ASP A 69 1.65 -0.95 2.62
C ASP A 69 0.61 -1.51 1.64
N GLN A 70 0.58 -0.89 0.45
CA GLN A 70 -0.31 -1.30 -0.63
C GLN A 70 0.45 -1.45 -1.93
N VAL A 71 0.02 -2.39 -2.75
CA VAL A 71 0.53 -2.60 -4.11
C VAL A 71 -0.63 -2.48 -5.09
N ASN A 72 -0.50 -1.59 -6.05
CA ASN A 72 -1.40 -1.46 -7.18
C ASN A 72 -0.81 -2.19 -8.38
N LEU A 73 -1.46 -3.29 -8.78
CA LEU A 73 -1.14 -4.02 -10.00
C LEU A 73 -1.93 -3.39 -11.15
N ILE A 74 -1.22 -2.78 -12.11
CA ILE A 74 -1.81 -2.13 -13.27
C ILE A 74 -1.75 -3.08 -14.46
N CYS A 75 -2.91 -3.44 -15.03
CA CYS A 75 -2.99 -4.26 -16.23
C CYS A 75 -2.44 -3.51 -17.47
N PRO A 76 -1.99 -4.23 -18.52
CA PRO A 76 -1.66 -3.63 -19.81
C PRO A 76 -2.85 -2.86 -20.39
N VAL A 77 -2.59 -1.67 -20.97
CA VAL A 77 -3.61 -0.85 -21.63
C VAL A 77 -3.11 -0.44 -23.00
N TYR A 78 -3.96 -0.60 -24.00
CA TYR A 78 -3.69 -0.32 -25.41
C TYR A 78 -4.76 0.59 -26.00
N MET A 79 -4.40 1.31 -27.06
CA MET A 79 -5.34 2.18 -27.77
C MET A 79 -6.27 1.36 -28.67
N PRO A 80 -7.53 1.78 -28.85
CA PRO A 80 -8.42 1.18 -29.85
C PRO A 80 -7.76 1.18 -31.24
N GLY A 81 -7.72 0.03 -31.89
CA GLY A 81 -7.06 -0.16 -33.20
C GLY A 81 -5.70 -0.87 -33.12
N THR A 82 -5.16 -1.10 -31.92
CA THR A 82 -4.04 -2.02 -31.71
C THR A 82 -4.47 -3.44 -32.09
N ARG A 83 -3.58 -4.22 -32.71
CA ARG A 83 -3.89 -5.60 -33.11
C ARG A 83 -4.03 -6.49 -31.87
N ASP A 84 -5.01 -7.40 -31.89
CA ASP A 84 -5.25 -8.33 -30.77
C ASP A 84 -4.01 -9.17 -30.41
N GLU A 85 -3.16 -9.50 -31.38
CA GLU A 85 -1.90 -10.26 -31.18
C GLU A 85 -0.82 -9.47 -30.44
N GLU A 86 -0.87 -8.14 -30.48
CA GLU A 86 0.08 -7.25 -29.81
C GLU A 86 -0.39 -6.91 -28.39
N MET A 87 -1.66 -7.20 -28.07
CA MET A 87 -2.25 -6.87 -26.78
C MET A 87 -2.05 -7.99 -25.77
N GLU A 88 -1.20 -7.73 -24.78
CA GLU A 88 -0.97 -8.65 -23.68
C GLU A 88 -2.20 -8.78 -22.78
N LYS A 89 -2.55 -10.02 -22.43
CA LYS A 89 -3.64 -10.38 -21.51
C LYS A 89 -3.12 -11.39 -20.49
N TYR A 90 -3.50 -11.21 -19.22
CA TYR A 90 -2.95 -12.01 -18.12
C TYR A 90 -4.02 -12.39 -17.10
N ILE A 91 -3.81 -13.54 -16.44
CA ILE A 91 -4.42 -13.85 -15.15
C ILE A 91 -3.28 -13.91 -14.14
N ILE A 92 -3.40 -13.15 -13.05
CA ILE A 92 -2.39 -13.09 -12.00
C ILE A 92 -2.85 -14.00 -10.87
N TYR A 93 -2.00 -14.95 -10.48
CA TYR A 93 -2.29 -15.93 -9.42
C TYR A 93 -1.41 -15.67 -8.20
N ASN A 94 -1.95 -15.93 -7.01
CA ASN A 94 -1.17 -16.11 -5.80
C ASN A 94 -0.85 -17.60 -5.66
N VAL A 95 0.44 -17.92 -5.65
CA VAL A 95 0.98 -19.28 -5.78
C VAL A 95 1.97 -19.57 -4.67
N SER A 96 2.25 -20.85 -4.46
CA SER A 96 3.33 -21.27 -3.57
C SER A 96 4.72 -20.96 -4.15
N LYS A 97 5.76 -21.03 -3.31
CA LYS A 97 7.15 -20.83 -3.73
C LYS A 97 7.55 -21.81 -4.85
N ASP A 98 7.21 -23.08 -4.71
CA ASP A 98 7.57 -24.12 -5.70
C ASP A 98 6.90 -23.86 -7.07
N GLU A 99 5.64 -23.42 -7.07
CA GLU A 99 4.91 -23.05 -8.29
C GLU A 99 5.46 -21.76 -8.93
N TYR A 100 5.90 -20.80 -8.12
CA TYR A 100 6.60 -19.60 -8.58
C TYR A 100 7.92 -19.96 -9.27
N GLU A 101 8.74 -20.83 -8.68
CA GLU A 101 10.04 -21.23 -9.23
C GLU A 101 9.91 -22.07 -10.51
N THR A 102 8.87 -22.89 -10.62
CA THR A 102 8.63 -23.77 -11.77
C THR A 102 7.73 -23.16 -12.85
N CYS A 103 7.15 -21.97 -12.59
CA CYS A 103 6.14 -21.33 -13.43
C CYS A 103 4.96 -22.26 -13.80
N ARG A 104 4.62 -23.22 -12.92
CA ARG A 104 3.56 -24.20 -13.17
C ARG A 104 2.59 -24.25 -11.99
N ILE A 105 1.32 -23.95 -12.27
CA ILE A 105 0.24 -24.08 -11.30
C ILE A 105 -0.13 -25.55 -11.18
N THR A 106 -0.02 -26.08 -9.96
CA THR A 106 -0.34 -27.47 -9.61
C THR A 106 -1.56 -27.56 -8.70
N ASN A 107 -1.85 -26.49 -7.94
CA ASN A 107 -3.05 -26.39 -7.14
C ASN A 107 -4.31 -26.41 -8.05
N PRO A 108 -5.27 -27.32 -7.83
CA PRO A 108 -6.50 -27.40 -8.63
C PRO A 108 -7.43 -26.20 -8.44
N ASN A 109 -7.32 -25.48 -7.32
CA ASN A 109 -8.10 -24.29 -7.02
C ASN A 109 -7.14 -23.12 -6.74
N PRO A 110 -6.42 -22.62 -7.77
CA PRO A 110 -5.46 -21.56 -7.59
C PRO A 110 -6.16 -20.25 -7.26
N ARG A 111 -5.53 -19.44 -6.42
CA ARG A 111 -6.10 -18.18 -5.99
C ARG A 111 -5.83 -17.09 -7.03
N ILE A 112 -6.89 -16.56 -7.64
CA ILE A 112 -6.79 -15.47 -8.62
C ILE A 112 -6.72 -14.13 -7.88
N ILE A 113 -5.73 -13.32 -8.24
CA ILE A 113 -5.56 -11.95 -7.74
C ILE A 113 -6.16 -10.93 -8.70
N ALA A 114 -5.92 -11.11 -10.00
CA ALA A 114 -6.37 -10.19 -11.03
C ALA A 114 -6.63 -10.92 -12.34
N VAL A 115 -7.60 -10.41 -13.10
CA VAL A 115 -7.89 -10.83 -14.47
C VAL A 115 -7.77 -9.61 -15.36
N CYS A 116 -6.74 -9.59 -16.20
CA CYS A 116 -6.45 -8.54 -17.17
C CYS A 116 -6.94 -8.97 -18.55
N ASP A 117 -8.27 -8.96 -18.74
CA ASP A 117 -8.96 -9.40 -19.97
C ASP A 117 -9.45 -8.25 -20.85
N LYS A 118 -9.42 -7.01 -20.35
CA LYS A 118 -9.94 -5.79 -21.00
C LYS A 118 -8.81 -4.83 -21.38
N PRO A 119 -8.12 -5.05 -22.52
CA PRO A 119 -6.92 -4.29 -22.89
C PRO A 119 -7.20 -2.82 -23.24
N TYR A 120 -8.44 -2.45 -23.55
CA TYR A 120 -8.82 -1.07 -23.86
C TYR A 120 -9.29 -0.26 -22.63
N LYS A 121 -9.27 -0.87 -21.44
CA LYS A 121 -9.72 -0.24 -20.20
C LYS A 121 -8.60 -0.30 -19.18
N LEU A 122 -8.31 0.82 -18.54
CA LEU A 122 -7.42 0.84 -17.38
C LEU A 122 -8.06 0.04 -16.24
N MET A 123 -7.45 -1.09 -15.95
CA MET A 123 -7.82 -2.00 -14.86
C MET A 123 -6.64 -2.05 -13.89
N TYR A 124 -6.94 -1.93 -12.61
CA TYR A 124 -5.94 -2.10 -11.56
C TYR A 124 -6.54 -2.82 -10.36
N PHE A 125 -5.67 -3.49 -9.62
CA PHE A 125 -6.03 -4.27 -8.45
C PHE A 125 -5.12 -3.90 -7.29
N THR A 126 -5.70 -3.55 -6.16
CA THR A 126 -4.96 -3.13 -4.97
C THR A 126 -4.86 -4.28 -3.97
N ILE A 127 -3.63 -4.64 -3.63
CA ILE A 127 -3.32 -5.55 -2.52
C ILE A 127 -2.96 -4.68 -1.32
N THR A 128 -3.55 -4.96 -0.16
CA THR A 128 -3.18 -4.33 1.11
C THR A 128 -2.58 -5.39 2.02
N PHE A 129 -1.35 -5.15 2.50
CA PHE A 129 -0.63 -6.12 3.33
C PHE A 129 -1.05 -6.00 4.78
N ARG A 130 -2.19 -6.59 5.13
CA ARG A 130 -2.77 -6.58 6.47
C ARG A 130 -3.02 -8.00 6.99
N PRO A 131 -3.01 -8.21 8.31
CA PRO A 131 -3.22 -9.53 8.90
C PRO A 131 -4.67 -10.02 8.79
N PHE A 132 -5.64 -9.11 8.74
CA PHE A 132 -7.05 -9.46 8.66
C PHE A 132 -7.75 -8.64 7.58
N THR A 133 -8.56 -9.30 6.77
CA THR A 133 -9.31 -8.65 5.70
C THR A 133 -10.82 -8.65 5.97
N PRO A 134 -11.51 -7.49 5.86
CA PRO A 134 -12.97 -7.44 5.93
C PRO A 134 -13.67 -8.18 4.78
N GLN A 135 -12.97 -8.43 3.67
CA GLN A 135 -13.51 -9.20 2.55
C GLN A 135 -13.48 -10.70 2.90
N PRO A 136 -14.62 -11.42 2.93
CA PRO A 136 -14.61 -12.87 3.11
C PRO A 136 -13.77 -13.56 2.02
N GLY A 137 -12.84 -14.41 2.41
CA GLY A 137 -11.90 -15.05 1.48
C GLY A 137 -10.90 -14.09 0.83
N GLY A 138 -10.74 -12.88 1.36
CA GLY A 138 -9.72 -11.89 0.95
C GLY A 138 -8.31 -12.26 1.41
N LEU A 139 -7.31 -11.52 0.94
CA LEU A 139 -5.91 -11.83 1.24
C LEU A 139 -5.55 -11.39 2.66
N GLU A 140 -4.82 -12.24 3.37
CA GLU A 140 -4.35 -12.02 4.73
C GLU A 140 -2.84 -12.32 4.78
N PHE A 141 -2.09 -11.47 5.46
CA PHE A 141 -0.63 -11.52 5.49
C PHE A 141 -0.12 -11.43 6.92
N LEU A 142 0.62 -12.44 7.37
CA LEU A 142 1.28 -12.41 8.66
C LEU A 142 2.70 -11.83 8.54
N PRO A 143 3.21 -11.16 9.59
CA PRO A 143 4.60 -10.72 9.61
C PRO A 143 5.60 -11.87 9.55
N GLY A 144 6.73 -11.68 8.86
CA GLY A 144 7.86 -12.61 8.85
C GLY A 144 7.72 -13.81 7.91
N MET A 145 6.67 -13.84 7.09
CA MET A 145 6.53 -14.74 5.95
C MET A 145 7.06 -14.10 4.68
#